data_AF-A0A5P8K7H4-F1
#
_entry.id   AF-A0A5P8K7H4-F1
#
_cell.length_a   1.000
_cell.length_b   1.000
_cell.length_c   1.000
_cell.angle_alpha   90.00
_cell.angle_beta   90.00
_cell.angle_gamma   90.00
#
_symmetry.space_group_name_H-M   'P 1'
#
loop_
_entity.id
_entity.type
_entity.pdbx_description
1 polymer ?
#
loop_
_entity_poly.entity_id
_entity_poly.type
_entity_poly.pdbx_seq_one_letter_code
_entity_poly.pdbx_strand_id
1 'polypeptide(L)'
;MMGRMRIRIDAVDLPGLTRPDSAASAASSSADSATASAAADGGGGTEVPASGVLHVAVQRRDRPAELLEPRPGDASSATWTLECTASTSSAGTDIKGPYVQDRLGRRFVYLSWGTVDESGTFTMFRRAKLMLDVVPADVLAAAARDGLLVGRLGLTDARGGPLCGRVEPPHITWTAPPPM
;
A
#
# COMPACT_ATOMS: atom_id res chain seq x y z
N MET A 1 12.24 -25.29 -7.80
CA MET A 1 10.96 -25.56 -8.50
C MET A 1 10.11 -24.30 -8.39
N MET A 2 9.44 -23.88 -9.47
CA MET A 2 8.59 -22.68 -9.47
C MET A 2 7.13 -23.11 -9.43
N GLY A 3 6.41 -22.72 -8.37
CA GLY A 3 5.01 -23.06 -8.14
C GLY A 3 4.10 -21.84 -8.20
N ARG A 4 2.82 -22.05 -8.53
CA ARG A 4 1.80 -21.01 -8.41
C ARG A 4 1.53 -20.74 -6.93
N MET A 5 1.39 -19.47 -6.57
CA MET A 5 1.08 -19.03 -5.21
C MET A 5 0.18 -17.80 -5.28
N ARG A 6 -0.63 -17.57 -4.26
CA ARG A 6 -1.37 -16.32 -4.07
C ARG A 6 -0.91 -15.60 -2.82
N ILE A 7 -0.89 -14.27 -2.88
CA ILE A 7 -0.81 -13.43 -1.69
C ILE A 7 -2.20 -12.86 -1.45
N ARG A 8 -2.80 -13.15 -0.29
CA ARG A 8 -4.03 -12.49 0.15
C ARG A 8 -3.69 -11.42 1.16
N ILE A 9 -4.16 -10.21 0.93
CA ILE A 9 -4.04 -9.10 1.89
C ILE A 9 -5.41 -8.93 2.51
N ASP A 10 -5.51 -9.13 3.82
CA ASP A 10 -6.73 -8.97 4.62
C ASP A 10 -6.56 -7.74 5.50
N ALA A 11 -7.31 -6.68 5.19
CA ALA A 11 -7.11 -5.37 5.78
C ALA A 11 -8.37 -4.87 6.49
N VAL A 12 -8.17 -4.24 7.64
CA VAL A 12 -9.23 -3.67 8.50
C VAL A 12 -8.89 -2.23 8.87
N ASP A 13 -9.76 -1.57 9.65
CA ASP A 13 -9.50 -0.25 10.22
C ASP A 13 -9.12 0.79 9.15
N LEU A 14 -10.05 1.05 8.23
CA LEU A 14 -9.84 2.01 7.16
C LEU A 14 -10.07 3.46 7.67
N PRO A 15 -9.30 4.44 7.18
CA PRO A 15 -9.22 5.80 7.74
C PRO A 15 -10.46 6.69 7.50
N GLY A 16 -11.54 6.15 6.92
CA GLY A 16 -12.78 6.86 6.63
C GLY A 16 -12.83 7.53 5.26
N LEU A 17 -13.88 8.32 5.00
CA LEU A 17 -14.14 8.93 3.68
C LEU A 17 -13.26 10.14 3.35
N THR A 18 -12.55 10.70 4.33
CA THR A 18 -11.85 11.98 4.16
C THR A 18 -10.36 11.77 3.99
N ARG A 19 -9.78 12.48 3.02
CA ARG A 19 -8.33 12.65 2.96
C ARG A 19 -7.92 13.47 4.20
N PRO A 20 -6.98 13.01 5.05
CA PRO A 20 -6.49 13.87 6.10
C PRO A 20 -5.81 15.08 5.46
N ASP A 21 -6.21 16.27 5.89
CA ASP A 21 -5.58 17.52 5.51
C ASP A 21 -4.07 17.39 5.77
N SER A 22 -3.27 17.70 4.75
CA SER A 22 -1.81 17.51 4.77
C SER A 22 -1.07 18.42 5.77
N ALA A 23 -1.80 19.17 6.61
CA ALA A 23 -1.25 20.02 7.66
C ALA A 23 -0.83 19.28 8.94
N ALA A 24 -1.28 18.03 9.17
CA ALA A 24 -1.01 17.32 10.43
C ALA A 24 0.27 16.47 10.48
N SER A 25 1.17 16.55 9.49
CA SER A 25 2.45 15.81 9.52
C SER A 25 3.71 16.63 9.22
N ALA A 26 3.71 17.92 9.59
CA ALA A 26 4.93 18.72 9.67
C ALA A 26 5.40 18.84 11.13
N ALA A 27 6.05 17.79 11.64
CA ALA A 27 6.84 17.87 12.87
C ALA A 27 7.99 16.86 12.82
N SER A 28 9.03 17.22 12.05
CA SER A 28 10.46 16.88 12.15
C SER A 28 11.06 17.08 10.74
N SER A 29 11.66 18.20 10.40
CA SER A 29 13.03 18.53 10.80
C SER A 29 13.33 20.01 10.49
N SER A 30 14.18 20.60 11.33
CA SER A 30 14.62 21.99 11.36
C SER A 30 15.45 22.45 10.15
N ALA A 31 15.15 23.69 9.72
CA ALA A 31 15.99 24.78 9.19
C ALA A 31 17.23 24.49 8.32
N ASP A 32 17.26 25.05 7.11
CA ASP A 32 18.09 26.25 6.87
C ASP A 32 17.51 27.13 5.74
N SER A 33 17.81 28.42 5.82
CA SER A 33 17.14 29.54 5.12
C SER A 33 17.84 29.94 3.81
N ALA A 34 17.06 30.37 2.80
CA ALA A 34 17.47 31.43 1.88
C ALA A 34 16.25 32.08 1.21
N THR A 35 16.19 33.41 1.33
CA THR A 35 15.11 34.33 0.93
C THR A 35 15.34 34.87 -0.50
N ALA A 36 14.28 35.09 -1.29
CA ALA A 36 13.87 36.42 -1.82
C ALA A 36 12.92 36.40 -3.05
N SER A 37 11.76 37.07 -2.86
CA SER A 37 11.04 38.02 -3.76
C SER A 37 10.41 37.51 -5.08
N ALA A 38 9.29 37.98 -5.63
CA ALA A 38 8.39 39.12 -5.36
C ALA A 38 6.97 38.85 -5.96
N ALA A 39 6.04 39.76 -5.63
CA ALA A 39 4.58 39.77 -5.80
C ALA A 39 4.00 39.76 -7.24
N ALA A 40 2.74 39.31 -7.38
CA ALA A 40 1.58 40.16 -7.74
C ALA A 40 0.25 39.37 -7.79
N ASP A 41 -0.82 40.12 -7.52
CA ASP A 41 -2.23 39.78 -7.33
C ASP A 41 -2.94 38.95 -8.41
N GLY A 42 -3.98 38.23 -7.96
CA GLY A 42 -5.00 37.66 -8.82
C GLY A 42 -5.89 36.67 -8.09
N GLY A 43 -6.92 37.16 -7.40
CA GLY A 43 -7.93 36.33 -6.75
C GLY A 43 -8.64 35.43 -7.76
N GLY A 44 -8.28 34.15 -7.76
CA GLY A 44 -9.12 33.06 -8.26
C GLY A 44 -9.58 32.30 -7.04
N GLY A 45 -10.89 32.32 -6.75
CA GLY A 45 -11.47 31.54 -5.67
C GLY A 45 -10.92 30.13 -5.73
N THR A 46 -10.37 29.65 -4.62
CA THR A 46 -9.91 28.27 -4.48
C THR A 46 -11.13 27.41 -4.72
N GLU A 47 -11.26 26.93 -5.95
CA GLU A 47 -12.19 25.87 -6.31
C GLU A 47 -11.78 24.72 -5.41
N VAL A 48 -12.56 24.52 -4.34
CA VAL A 48 -12.37 23.42 -3.41
C VAL A 48 -12.41 22.18 -4.31
N PRO A 49 -11.28 21.45 -4.48
CA PRO A 49 -11.29 20.33 -5.40
C PRO A 49 -12.40 19.39 -4.94
N ALA A 50 -13.24 19.00 -5.91
CA ALA A 50 -14.38 18.11 -5.69
C ALA A 50 -13.99 17.06 -4.65
N SER A 51 -14.75 17.01 -3.56
CA SER A 51 -14.52 16.13 -2.42
C SER A 51 -14.52 14.68 -2.89
N GLY A 52 -13.38 14.21 -3.36
CA GLY A 52 -13.22 12.88 -3.94
C GLY A 52 -13.24 11.84 -2.83
N VAL A 53 -13.94 10.74 -3.08
CA VAL A 53 -14.07 9.66 -2.11
C VAL A 53 -12.71 8.99 -1.95
N LEU A 54 -12.22 8.91 -0.70
CA LEU A 54 -10.99 8.19 -0.40
C LEU A 54 -11.11 6.73 -0.82
N HIS A 55 -10.10 6.23 -1.53
CA HIS A 55 -9.98 4.84 -1.92
C HIS A 55 -8.58 4.30 -1.63
N VAL A 56 -8.51 2.99 -1.44
CA VAL A 56 -7.29 2.22 -1.28
C VAL A 56 -7.24 1.07 -2.27
N ALA A 57 -6.09 0.83 -2.89
CA ALA A 57 -5.93 -0.23 -3.87
C ALA A 57 -4.51 -0.81 -3.87
N VAL A 58 -4.35 -2.02 -4.40
CA VAL A 58 -3.04 -2.61 -4.65
C VAL A 58 -2.53 -2.16 -6.01
N GLN A 59 -1.33 -1.57 -6.06
CA GLN A 59 -0.76 -1.02 -7.28
C GLN A 59 0.09 -2.05 -8.03
N ARG A 60 -0.15 -2.17 -9.35
CA ARG A 60 0.65 -3.02 -10.22
C ARG A 60 2.08 -2.50 -10.37
N ARG A 61 3.04 -3.42 -10.41
CA ARG A 61 4.43 -3.15 -10.72
C ARG A 61 4.56 -2.55 -12.13
N ASP A 62 5.39 -1.51 -12.24
CA ASP A 62 5.73 -0.80 -13.47
C ASP A 62 4.55 -0.16 -14.23
N ARG A 63 3.33 -0.22 -13.66
CA ARG A 63 2.11 0.40 -14.22
C ARG A 63 1.30 1.08 -13.12
N PRO A 64 1.70 2.29 -12.68
CA PRO A 64 1.13 2.94 -11.50
C PRO A 64 -0.38 3.21 -11.56
N ALA A 65 -0.93 3.37 -12.76
CA ALA A 65 -2.35 3.60 -12.99
C ALA A 65 -3.20 2.30 -12.97
N GLU A 66 -2.56 1.12 -13.07
CA GLU A 66 -3.25 -0.15 -12.96
C GLU A 66 -3.37 -0.54 -11.48
N LEU A 67 -4.58 -0.40 -10.95
CA LEU A 67 -4.92 -0.67 -9.57
C LEU A 67 -5.82 -1.90 -9.49
N LEU A 68 -5.46 -2.84 -8.62
CA LEU A 68 -6.28 -4.02 -8.34
C LEU A 68 -7.36 -3.64 -7.34
N GLU A 69 -8.61 -3.77 -7.78
CA GLU A 69 -9.83 -3.66 -6.97
C GLU A 69 -9.79 -2.50 -5.96
N PRO A 70 -9.84 -1.23 -6.40
CA PRO A 70 -9.96 -0.10 -5.48
C PRO A 70 -11.15 -0.27 -4.53
N ARG A 71 -10.90 -0.02 -3.24
CA ARG A 71 -11.90 -0.13 -2.17
C ARG A 71 -12.14 1.22 -1.53
N PRO A 72 -13.39 1.58 -1.21
CA PRO A 72 -13.68 2.79 -0.44
C PRO A 72 -12.93 2.82 0.89
N GLY A 73 -12.46 4.01 1.28
CA GLY A 73 -11.70 4.27 2.50
C GLY A 73 -12.53 4.19 3.79
N ASP A 74 -13.84 4.00 3.68
CA ASP A 74 -14.78 3.82 4.79
C ASP A 74 -15.37 2.40 4.87
N ALA A 75 -14.92 1.49 3.99
CA ALA A 75 -15.30 0.10 4.10
C ALA A 75 -14.81 -0.47 5.44
N SER A 76 -15.58 -1.37 6.05
CA SER A 76 -15.18 -2.03 7.30
C SER A 76 -13.98 -2.96 7.13
N SER A 77 -13.77 -3.46 5.92
CA SER A 77 -12.62 -4.28 5.55
C SER A 77 -12.36 -4.24 4.03
N ALA A 78 -11.14 -4.62 3.67
CA ALA A 78 -10.70 -4.78 2.29
C ALA A 78 -9.85 -6.05 2.15
N THR A 79 -10.11 -6.82 1.10
CA THR A 79 -9.31 -8.00 0.76
C THR A 79 -8.87 -7.92 -0.69
N TRP A 80 -7.60 -8.23 -0.94
CA TRP A 80 -7.04 -8.37 -2.28
C TRP A 80 -6.35 -9.71 -2.44
N THR A 81 -6.49 -10.33 -3.61
CA THR A 81 -5.77 -11.57 -3.96
C THR A 81 -4.84 -11.32 -5.13
N LEU A 82 -3.55 -11.52 -4.91
CA LEU A 82 -2.48 -11.26 -5.87
C LEU A 82 -1.96 -12.61 -6.37
N GLU A 83 -2.19 -12.90 -7.66
CA GLU A 83 -1.57 -14.04 -8.31
C GLU A 83 -0.05 -13.84 -8.41
N CYS A 84 0.73 -14.85 -8.02
CA CYS A 84 2.19 -14.81 -8.06
C CYS A 84 2.78 -16.22 -8.25
N THR A 85 4.10 -16.27 -8.28
CA THR A 85 4.88 -17.52 -8.34
C THR A 85 5.92 -17.51 -7.24
N ALA A 86 6.11 -18.66 -6.61
CA ALA A 86 7.15 -18.88 -5.62
C ALA A 86 8.21 -19.83 -6.20
N SER A 87 9.48 -19.50 -6.00
CA SER A 87 10.62 -20.35 -6.38
C SER A 87 11.43 -20.70 -5.13
N THR A 88 11.37 -21.97 -4.72
CA THR A 88 12.14 -22.46 -3.57
C THR A 88 13.50 -22.96 -4.01
N SER A 89 14.54 -22.56 -3.28
CA SER A 89 15.95 -22.96 -3.45
C SER A 89 16.64 -23.11 -2.09
N SER A 90 17.89 -23.60 -2.08
CA SER A 90 18.72 -23.64 -0.87
C SER A 90 19.03 -22.25 -0.29
N ALA A 91 18.94 -21.19 -1.09
CA ALA A 91 19.10 -19.80 -0.65
C ALA A 91 17.81 -19.19 -0.05
N GLY A 92 16.71 -19.95 -0.05
CA GLY A 92 15.40 -19.50 0.39
C GLY A 92 14.36 -19.47 -0.74
N THR A 93 13.21 -18.89 -0.42
CA THR A 93 12.06 -18.76 -1.34
C THR A 93 11.99 -17.36 -1.92
N ASP A 94 11.96 -17.27 -3.25
CA ASP A 94 11.74 -16.03 -3.99
C ASP A 94 10.29 -15.94 -4.48
N ILE A 95 9.74 -14.72 -4.51
CA ILE A 95 8.35 -14.45 -4.93
C ILE A 95 8.37 -13.48 -6.11
N LYS A 96 7.66 -13.82 -7.18
CA LYS A 96 7.50 -12.94 -8.36
C LYS A 96 6.04 -12.86 -8.77
N GLY A 97 5.60 -11.68 -9.20
CA GLY A 97 4.25 -11.47 -9.69
C GLY A 97 4.02 -10.04 -10.15
N PRO A 98 2.89 -9.76 -10.84
CA PRO A 98 2.58 -8.43 -11.38
C PRO A 98 2.40 -7.35 -10.30
N TYR A 99 2.11 -7.74 -9.05
CA TYR A 99 1.92 -6.83 -7.92
C TYR A 99 3.08 -6.86 -6.91
N VAL A 100 4.06 -7.74 -7.13
CA VAL A 100 5.27 -7.81 -6.32
C VAL A 100 6.30 -6.85 -6.91
N GLN A 101 6.60 -5.80 -6.16
CA GLN A 101 7.65 -4.86 -6.48
C GLN A 101 8.99 -5.50 -6.16
N ASP A 102 9.98 -5.24 -7.02
CA ASP A 102 11.37 -5.64 -6.80
C ASP A 102 12.25 -4.44 -7.17
N ARG A 103 12.74 -3.73 -6.15
CA ARG A 103 13.60 -2.56 -6.32
C ARG A 103 14.70 -2.55 -5.27
N LEU A 104 15.92 -2.30 -5.72
CA LEU A 104 17.12 -2.22 -4.85
C LEU A 104 17.29 -3.48 -3.98
N GLY A 105 16.99 -4.66 -4.53
CA GLY A 105 17.08 -5.93 -3.83
C GLY A 105 16.01 -6.15 -2.76
N ARG A 106 14.92 -5.36 -2.78
CA ARG A 106 13.82 -5.47 -1.82
C ARG A 106 12.51 -5.81 -2.50
N ARG A 107 11.77 -6.74 -1.88
CA ARG A 107 10.45 -7.18 -2.33
C ARG A 107 9.35 -6.65 -1.43
N PHE A 108 8.33 -6.08 -2.04
CA PHE A 108 7.19 -5.52 -1.32
C PHE A 108 5.96 -5.40 -2.24
N VAL A 109 4.79 -5.22 -1.64
CA VAL A 109 3.56 -4.86 -2.35
C VAL A 109 3.27 -3.38 -2.11
N TYR A 110 2.85 -2.65 -3.14
CA TYR A 110 2.36 -1.28 -2.97
C TYR A 110 0.88 -1.27 -2.63
N LEU A 111 0.56 -0.64 -1.51
CA LEU A 111 -0.78 -0.18 -1.19
C LEU A 111 -0.85 1.32 -1.45
N SER A 112 -1.79 1.74 -2.28
CA SER A 112 -1.94 3.13 -2.74
C SER A 112 -3.25 3.72 -2.27
N TRP A 113 -3.16 4.93 -1.72
CA TRP A 113 -4.27 5.75 -1.29
C TRP A 113 -4.45 6.91 -2.27
N GLY A 114 -5.70 7.16 -2.63
CA GLY A 114 -6.06 8.20 -3.57
C GLY A 114 -7.51 8.60 -3.43
N THR A 115 -7.87 9.70 -4.07
CA THR A 115 -9.26 10.11 -4.24
C THR A 115 -9.73 9.67 -5.61
N VAL A 116 -10.96 9.19 -5.71
CA VAL A 116 -11.62 8.94 -6.98
C VAL A 116 -12.57 10.12 -7.24
N ASP A 117 -12.41 10.78 -8.38
CA ASP A 117 -13.30 11.86 -8.80
C ASP A 117 -14.57 11.33 -9.51
N GLU A 118 -15.45 12.24 -9.92
CA GLU A 118 -16.71 11.90 -10.61
C GLU A 118 -16.50 11.15 -11.93
N SER A 119 -15.34 11.30 -12.57
CA SER A 119 -14.97 10.58 -13.80
C SER A 119 -14.45 9.16 -13.53
N GLY A 120 -14.30 8.78 -12.26
CA GLY A 120 -13.67 7.53 -11.87
C GLY A 120 -12.14 7.57 -11.87
N THR A 121 -11.53 8.75 -12.03
CA THR A 121 -10.08 8.88 -12.08
C THR A 121 -9.48 8.82 -10.68
N PHE A 122 -8.58 7.86 -10.46
CA PHE A 122 -7.86 7.71 -9.20
C PHE A 122 -6.64 8.64 -9.15
N THR A 123 -6.66 9.60 -8.23
CA THR A 123 -5.53 10.49 -7.95
C THR A 123 -4.84 10.07 -6.66
N MET A 124 -3.69 9.39 -6.80
CA MET A 124 -2.89 8.91 -5.68
C MET A 124 -2.24 10.07 -4.91
N PHE A 125 -2.28 10.03 -3.58
CA PHE A 125 -1.56 10.99 -2.73
C PHE A 125 -0.68 10.35 -1.66
N ARG A 126 -0.83 9.04 -1.41
CA ARG A 126 -0.07 8.33 -0.36
C ARG A 126 0.12 6.87 -0.70
N ARG A 127 1.22 6.28 -0.21
CA ARG A 127 1.53 4.85 -0.39
C ARG A 127 2.15 4.22 0.84
N ALA A 128 1.90 2.92 1.00
CA ALA A 128 2.59 2.03 1.91
C ALA A 128 3.26 0.89 1.14
N LYS A 129 4.34 0.35 1.71
CA LYS A 129 5.11 -0.78 1.19
C LYS A 129 4.95 -1.95 2.16
N LEU A 130 4.16 -2.94 1.79
CA LEU A 130 4.01 -4.17 2.58
C LEU A 130 5.23 -5.05 2.30
N MET A 131 6.14 -5.13 3.26
CA MET A 131 7.43 -5.74 3.03
C MET A 131 7.31 -7.27 3.02
N LEU A 132 7.82 -7.90 1.95
CA LEU A 132 7.85 -9.35 1.81
C LEU A 132 9.17 -9.95 2.33
N ASP A 133 10.25 -9.16 2.37
CA ASP A 133 11.56 -9.62 2.87
C ASP A 133 11.60 -9.85 4.38
N VAL A 134 10.59 -9.37 5.11
CA VAL A 134 10.44 -9.56 6.57
C VAL A 134 9.49 -10.72 6.90
N VAL A 135 9.00 -11.45 5.89
CA VAL A 135 8.19 -12.65 6.11
C VAL A 135 9.10 -13.74 6.68
N PRO A 136 8.73 -14.37 7.81
CA PRO A 136 9.49 -15.49 8.36
C PRO A 136 9.70 -16.60 7.32
N ALA A 137 10.92 -17.15 7.26
CA ALA A 137 11.31 -18.10 6.22
C ALA A 137 10.46 -19.38 6.22
N ASP A 138 10.06 -19.85 7.41
CA ASP A 138 9.16 -20.99 7.60
C ASP A 138 7.75 -20.71 7.10
N VAL A 139 7.21 -19.51 7.37
CA VAL A 139 5.92 -19.05 6.83
C VAL A 139 5.97 -18.97 5.30
N LEU A 140 7.04 -18.41 4.75
CA LEU A 140 7.18 -18.29 3.30
C LEU A 140 7.37 -19.67 2.62
N ALA A 141 8.12 -20.57 3.24
CA ALA A 141 8.27 -21.93 2.75
C ALA A 141 6.95 -22.72 2.81
N ALA A 142 6.16 -22.56 3.87
CA ALA A 142 4.82 -23.14 3.96
C ALA A 142 3.89 -22.57 2.88
N ALA A 143 3.85 -21.24 2.71
CA ALA A 143 3.05 -20.60 1.67
C ALA A 143 3.44 -21.04 0.26
N ALA A 144 4.74 -21.26 0.00
CA ALA A 144 5.21 -21.75 -1.30
C ALA A 144 4.82 -23.22 -1.57
N ARG A 145 4.73 -24.04 -0.52
CA ARG A 145 4.25 -25.43 -0.63
C ARG A 145 2.73 -25.49 -0.79
N ASP A 146 2.01 -24.70 -0.01
CA ASP A 146 0.55 -24.81 0.17
C ASP A 146 -0.22 -23.82 -0.73
N GLY A 147 0.48 -22.87 -1.34
CA GLY A 147 -0.04 -21.97 -2.38
C GLY A 147 -0.66 -20.66 -1.89
N LEU A 148 -0.59 -20.34 -0.59
CA LEU A 148 -1.21 -19.14 -0.03
C LEU A 148 -0.35 -18.48 1.06
N LEU A 149 0.00 -17.21 0.85
CA LEU A 149 0.54 -16.30 1.86
C LEU A 149 -0.55 -15.28 2.24
N VAL A 150 -0.80 -15.07 3.53
CA VAL A 150 -1.79 -14.11 4.02
C VAL A 150 -1.11 -13.02 4.83
N GLY A 151 -1.29 -11.75 4.43
CA GLY A 151 -0.89 -10.57 5.18
C GLY A 151 -2.10 -9.89 5.83
N ARG A 152 -2.08 -9.75 7.16
CA ARG A 152 -3.12 -9.07 7.94
C ARG A 152 -2.62 -7.76 8.52
N LEU A 153 -3.33 -6.66 8.30
CA LEU A 153 -2.94 -5.32 8.75
C LEU A 153 -4.15 -4.40 9.02
N GLY A 154 -3.94 -3.39 9.86
CA GLY A 154 -4.80 -2.20 9.92
C GLY A 154 -4.38 -1.20 8.85
N LEU A 155 -5.32 -0.41 8.33
CA LEU A 155 -5.08 0.56 7.26
C LEU A 155 -4.98 2.01 7.74
N THR A 156 -5.09 2.22 9.04
CA THR A 156 -4.93 3.51 9.70
C THR A 156 -3.59 3.56 10.43
N ASP A 157 -2.88 4.69 10.31
CA ASP A 157 -1.64 4.97 11.02
C ASP A 157 -1.90 5.48 12.45
N ALA A 158 -0.85 5.61 13.25
CA ALA A 158 -0.98 6.05 14.65
C ALA A 158 -1.58 7.46 14.83
N ARG A 159 -1.70 8.25 13.76
CA ARG A 159 -2.32 9.59 13.76
C ARG A 159 -3.76 9.58 13.25
N GLY A 160 -4.34 8.40 12.99
CA GLY A 160 -5.68 8.30 12.42
C GLY A 160 -5.74 8.52 10.91
N GLY A 161 -4.58 8.64 10.24
CA GLY A 161 -4.51 8.84 8.79
C GLY A 161 -4.26 7.53 8.02
N PRO A 162 -4.27 7.53 6.68
CA PRO A 162 -4.00 6.32 5.93
C PRO A 162 -2.58 5.81 6.15
N LEU A 163 -2.44 4.48 6.24
CA LEU A 163 -1.16 3.80 6.43
C LEU A 163 -0.15 4.21 5.36
N CYS A 164 1.10 4.44 5.76
CA CYS A 164 2.16 4.89 4.87
C CYS A 164 3.53 4.30 5.22
N GLY A 165 4.50 4.53 4.34
CA GLY A 165 5.90 4.15 4.59
C GLY A 165 6.14 2.65 4.42
N ARG A 166 7.09 2.11 5.18
CA ARG A 166 7.34 0.66 5.22
C ARG A 166 6.46 0.02 6.29
N VAL A 167 5.74 -1.03 5.89
CA VAL A 167 4.87 -1.80 6.77
C VAL A 167 5.55 -3.14 6.98
N GLU A 168 6.00 -3.32 8.21
CA GLU A 168 6.71 -4.48 8.73
C GLU A 168 6.01 -4.86 10.07
N PRO A 169 6.24 -6.07 10.62
CA PRO A 169 5.75 -6.40 11.95
C PRO A 169 6.14 -5.33 13.00
N PRO A 170 5.27 -4.97 13.96
CA PRO A 170 3.98 -5.59 14.26
C PRO A 170 2.79 -5.05 13.45
N HIS A 171 2.98 -4.09 12.55
CA HIS A 171 1.88 -3.45 11.79
C HIS A 171 1.26 -4.36 10.72
N ILE A 172 1.97 -5.41 10.32
CA ILE A 172 1.46 -6.49 9.48
C ILE A 172 1.85 -7.83 10.07
N THR A 173 0.92 -8.78 10.04
CA THR A 173 1.16 -10.18 10.41
C THR A 173 1.09 -11.04 9.15
N TRP A 174 2.14 -11.80 8.88
CA TRP A 174 2.20 -12.74 7.76
C TRP A 174 1.97 -14.17 8.25
N THR A 175 1.12 -14.93 7.56
CA THR A 175 0.81 -16.33 7.88
C THR A 175 0.65 -17.17 6.61
N ALA A 176 0.87 -18.48 6.73
CA ALA A 176 0.58 -19.46 5.68
C ALA A 176 -0.50 -20.41 6.23
N PRO A 177 -1.78 -20.14 5.97
CA PRO A 177 -2.84 -21.04 6.41
C PRO A 177 -2.72 -22.39 5.69
N PRO A 178 -3.07 -23.50 6.37
CA PRO A 178 -3.09 -24.80 5.72
C PRO A 178 -4.09 -24.80 4.54
N PRO A 179 -3.83 -25.61 3.51
CA PRO A 179 -4.77 -25.77 2.40
C PRO A 179 -6.09 -26.33 2.94
N MET A 180 -7.21 -25.75 2.51
CA MET A 180 -8.55 -26.29 2.76
C MET A 180 -8.84 -27.49 1.88
#